data_AF-A0A2C5Z578-F1
#
_entry.id   AF-A0A2C5Z578-F1
#
_cell.length_a   1.000
_cell.length_b   1.000
_cell.length_c   1.000
_cell.angle_alpha   90.00
_cell.angle_beta   90.00
_cell.angle_gamma   90.00
#
_symmetry.space_group_name_H-M   'P 1'
#
loop_
_entity.id
_entity.type
_entity.pdbx_description
1 polymer ?
#
loop_
_entity_poly.entity_id
_entity_poly.type
_entity_poly.pdbx_seq_one_letter_code
_entity_poly.pdbx_strand_id
1 'polypeptide(L)'
;MQSDMALRQPDFPTAARAMKVVADQLEMCVNLPAVDHGARLEAMFQVIIDRLGALERRMDTMESKMNTMESKMDTMERKIDTMESKIDTMERKIDIMDTKIDHLSHRMTATERNGFARMENSTSMRLESTLVPLYGFESGMEIPGCPGTVEEADRLPIHDVDRILRQLNSPTTGSVAERRRRFLLTFGVTRRAL
;
A
#
# COMPACT_ATOMS: atom_id res chain seq x y z
N MET A 1 -9.16 42.31 121.35
CA MET A 1 -9.04 40.84 121.28
C MET A 1 -8.52 40.49 119.90
N GLN A 2 -7.20 40.32 119.79
CA GLN A 2 -6.56 39.76 118.61
C GLN A 2 -6.91 38.27 118.53
N SER A 3 -7.33 37.81 117.36
CA SER A 3 -7.33 36.38 117.01
C SER A 3 -6.37 36.23 115.84
N ASP A 4 -5.18 35.76 116.18
CA ASP A 4 -4.06 35.46 115.32
C ASP A 4 -4.49 34.42 114.26
N MET A 5 -4.68 34.84 113.00
CA MET A 5 -4.84 33.91 111.89
C MET A 5 -3.46 33.33 111.59
N ALA A 6 -3.12 32.22 112.27
CA ALA A 6 -1.94 31.45 111.96
C ALA A 6 -2.00 31.02 110.48
N LEU A 7 -1.19 31.67 109.65
CA LEU A 7 -1.03 31.33 108.23
C LEU A 7 -0.56 29.87 108.15
N ARG A 8 -1.41 28.98 107.64
CA ARG A 8 -1.04 27.58 107.39
C ARG A 8 0.16 27.56 106.45
N GLN A 9 1.26 26.92 106.89
CA GLN A 9 2.43 26.74 106.04
C GLN A 9 2.15 25.64 104.99
N PRO A 10 2.62 25.81 103.74
CA PRO A 10 2.52 24.76 102.72
C PRO A 10 3.33 23.51 103.10
N ASP A 11 2.76 22.32 102.85
CA ASP A 11 3.47 21.04 102.95
C ASP A 11 4.18 20.74 101.62
N PHE A 12 5.39 21.28 101.48
CA PHE A 12 6.21 21.09 100.29
C PHE A 12 6.55 19.62 100.00
N PRO A 13 6.86 18.75 100.98
CA PRO A 13 7.04 17.31 100.73
C PRO A 13 5.82 16.63 100.10
N THR A 14 4.60 16.92 100.58
CA THR A 14 3.38 16.37 99.99
C THR A 14 3.12 16.95 98.60
N ALA A 15 3.33 18.25 98.40
CA ALA A 15 3.23 18.87 97.09
C ALA A 15 4.21 18.27 96.08
N ALA A 16 5.48 18.05 96.47
CA ALA A 16 6.50 17.44 95.63
C ALA A 16 6.14 15.99 95.24
N ARG A 17 5.62 15.19 96.18
CA ARG A 17 5.12 13.84 95.88
C ARG A 17 3.92 13.86 94.94
N ALA A 18 2.97 14.77 95.16
CA ALA A 18 1.81 14.93 94.29
C ALA A 18 2.23 15.33 92.87
N MET A 19 3.17 16.26 92.73
CA MET A 19 3.75 16.64 91.44
C MET A 19 4.48 15.48 90.76
N LYS A 20 5.21 14.64 91.53
CA LYS A 20 5.84 13.44 90.98
C LYS A 20 4.82 12.44 90.45
N VAL A 21 3.73 12.19 91.19
CA VAL A 21 2.65 11.31 90.72
C VAL A 21 2.01 11.86 89.45
N VAL A 22 1.78 13.17 89.37
CA VAL A 22 1.27 13.81 88.13
C VAL A 22 2.25 13.62 86.97
N ALA A 23 3.56 13.82 87.20
CA ALA A 23 4.59 13.58 86.19
C ALA A 23 4.59 12.12 85.70
N ASP A 24 4.55 11.14 86.63
CA ASP A 24 4.51 9.72 86.29
C ASP A 24 3.25 9.36 85.47
N GLN A 25 2.08 9.98 85.76
CA GLN A 25 0.86 9.79 84.97
C GLN A 25 0.94 10.43 83.58
N LEU A 26 1.58 11.59 83.46
CA LEU A 26 1.81 12.25 82.17
C LEU A 26 2.75 11.44 81.27
N GLU A 27 3.75 10.77 81.84
CA GLU A 27 4.60 9.83 81.10
C GLU A 27 3.81 8.66 80.52
N MET A 28 2.75 8.21 81.21
CA MET A 28 1.85 7.15 80.72
C MET A 28 0.85 7.61 79.67
N CYS A 29 0.79 8.91 79.31
CA CYS A 29 -0.10 9.38 78.25
C CYS A 29 0.17 8.71 76.89
N VAL A 30 1.37 8.16 76.67
CA VAL A 30 1.73 7.36 75.49
C VAL A 30 0.93 6.05 75.39
N ASN A 31 0.41 5.54 76.52
CA ASN A 31 -0.42 4.35 76.59
C ASN A 31 -1.91 4.65 76.39
N LEU A 32 -2.29 5.92 76.20
CA LEU A 32 -3.68 6.27 75.93
C LEU A 32 -4.09 5.70 74.56
N PRO A 33 -5.25 5.02 74.46
CA PRO A 33 -5.73 4.48 73.19
C PRO A 33 -5.73 5.52 72.08
N ALA A 34 -6.12 6.77 72.36
CA ALA A 34 -6.15 7.84 71.34
C ALA A 34 -4.79 8.09 70.66
N VAL A 35 -3.68 7.98 71.39
CA VAL A 35 -2.31 8.17 70.85
C VAL A 35 -1.91 6.99 69.96
N ASP A 36 -2.18 5.76 70.40
CA ASP A 36 -1.97 4.54 69.60
C ASP A 36 -2.81 4.52 68.32
N HIS A 37 -4.09 4.94 68.40
CA HIS A 37 -4.96 5.05 67.22
C HIS A 37 -4.42 6.10 66.22
N GLY A 38 -3.89 7.23 66.71
CA GLY A 38 -3.26 8.25 65.88
C GLY A 38 -2.05 7.72 65.11
N ALA A 39 -1.13 7.03 65.80
CA ALA A 39 0.04 6.42 65.17
C ALA A 39 -0.33 5.35 64.13
N ARG A 40 -1.37 4.55 64.40
CA ARG A 40 -1.89 3.57 63.43
C ARG A 40 -2.51 4.23 62.19
N LEU A 41 -3.27 5.32 62.38
CA LEU A 41 -3.85 6.06 61.27
C LEU A 41 -2.76 6.68 60.39
N GLU A 42 -1.71 7.26 60.98
CA GLU A 42 -0.56 7.78 60.24
C GLU A 42 0.12 6.68 59.41
N ALA A 43 0.37 5.51 60.01
CA ALA A 43 0.93 4.37 59.30
C ALA A 43 0.02 3.90 58.14
N MET A 44 -1.29 3.87 58.34
CA MET A 44 -2.25 3.54 57.28
C MET A 44 -2.23 4.58 56.15
N PHE A 45 -2.17 5.87 56.47
CA PHE A 45 -2.08 6.93 55.47
C PHE A 45 -0.79 6.83 54.65
N GLN A 46 0.34 6.54 55.30
CA GLN A 46 1.60 6.35 54.59
C GLN A 46 1.52 5.20 53.58
N VAL A 47 0.93 4.06 53.99
CA VAL A 47 0.70 2.93 53.08
C VAL A 47 -0.21 3.33 51.91
N ILE A 48 -1.26 4.13 52.16
CA ILE A 48 -2.14 4.60 51.08
C ILE A 48 -1.38 5.50 50.11
N ILE A 49 -0.58 6.45 50.60
CA ILE A 49 0.24 7.34 49.77
C ILE A 49 1.20 6.54 48.90
N ASP A 50 1.88 5.55 49.48
CA ASP A 50 2.82 4.70 48.75
C ASP A 50 2.11 3.90 47.64
N ARG A 51 0.90 3.39 47.92
CA ARG A 51 0.08 2.68 46.92
C ARG A 51 -0.42 3.61 45.82
N LEU A 52 -0.81 4.84 46.14
CA LEU A 52 -1.21 5.84 45.15
C LEU A 52 -0.03 6.21 44.24
N GLY A 53 1.16 6.46 44.80
CA GLY A 53 2.36 6.72 44.01
C GLY A 53 2.77 5.52 43.14
N ALA A 54 2.53 4.28 43.59
CA ALA A 54 2.73 3.09 42.76
C ALA A 54 1.70 2.98 41.62
N LEU A 55 0.45 3.42 41.84
CA LEU A 55 -0.58 3.46 40.81
C LEU A 55 -0.28 4.53 39.75
N GLU A 56 0.16 5.72 40.15
CA GLU A 56 0.58 6.79 39.24
C GLU A 56 1.69 6.31 38.30
N ARG A 57 2.76 5.73 38.85
CA ARG A 57 3.87 5.17 38.03
C ARG A 57 3.40 4.09 37.05
N ARG A 58 2.40 3.28 37.44
CA ARG A 58 1.80 2.27 36.56
C ARG A 58 0.96 2.90 35.45
N MET A 59 0.26 4.01 35.74
CA MET A 59 -0.47 4.78 34.74
C MET A 59 0.47 5.42 33.73
N ASP A 60 1.54 6.07 34.18
CA ASP A 60 2.56 6.67 33.28
C ASP A 60 3.17 5.62 32.34
N THR A 61 3.46 4.43 32.89
CA THR A 61 3.96 3.29 32.10
C THR A 61 2.94 2.81 31.07
N MET A 62 1.65 2.82 31.43
CA MET A 62 0.57 2.42 30.53
C MET A 62 0.39 3.43 29.40
N GLU A 63 0.42 4.73 29.72
CA GLU A 63 0.37 5.82 28.74
C GLU A 63 1.53 5.75 27.75
N SER A 64 2.77 5.55 28.24
CA SER A 64 3.94 5.38 27.38
C SER A 64 3.81 4.17 26.43
N LYS A 65 3.26 3.06 26.92
CA LYS A 65 2.98 1.87 26.08
C LYS A 65 1.89 2.15 25.04
N MET A 66 0.87 2.92 25.39
CA MET A 66 -0.21 3.30 24.48
C MET A 66 0.32 4.20 23.36
N ASN A 67 1.11 5.22 23.68
CA ASN A 67 1.75 6.09 22.69
C ASN A 67 2.68 5.31 21.75
N THR A 68 3.40 4.32 22.30
CA THR A 68 4.24 3.42 21.49
C THR A 68 3.41 2.55 20.55
N MET A 69 2.23 2.09 21.00
CA MET A 69 1.32 1.29 20.19
C MET A 69 0.72 2.12 19.06
N GLU A 70 0.26 3.34 19.34
CA GLU A 70 -0.26 4.28 18.35
C GLU A 70 0.77 4.55 17.25
N SER A 71 2.02 4.89 17.61
CA SER A 71 3.08 5.11 16.63
C SER A 71 3.40 3.88 15.76
N LYS A 72 3.26 2.67 16.33
CA LYS A 72 3.39 1.42 15.55
C LYS A 72 2.21 1.21 14.60
N MET A 73 0.99 1.57 15.00
CA MET A 73 -0.19 1.50 14.14
C MET A 73 -0.07 2.48 12.97
N ASP A 74 0.33 3.73 13.21
CA ASP A 74 0.59 4.71 12.14
C ASP A 74 1.67 4.22 11.16
N THR A 75 2.68 3.53 11.68
CA THR A 75 3.74 2.95 10.83
C THR A 75 3.23 1.78 10.01
N MET A 76 2.30 0.99 10.55
CA MET A 76 1.67 -0.11 9.84
C MET A 76 0.76 0.41 8.73
N GLU A 77 -0.06 1.43 9.02
CA GLU A 77 -0.94 2.07 8.04
C GLU A 77 -0.15 2.61 6.85
N ARG A 78 0.91 3.40 7.09
CA ARG A 78 1.78 3.89 6.00
C ARG A 78 2.43 2.78 5.16
N LYS A 79 2.73 1.63 5.78
CA LYS A 79 3.26 0.45 5.05
C LYS A 79 2.19 -0.19 4.18
N ILE A 80 0.95 -0.26 4.65
CA ILE A 80 -0.19 -0.76 3.89
C ILE A 80 -0.43 0.15 2.67
N ASP A 81 -0.51 1.46 2.84
CA ASP A 81 -0.67 2.41 1.73
C ASP A 81 0.43 2.25 0.66
N THR A 82 1.67 2.06 1.11
CA THR A 82 2.81 1.83 0.22
C THR A 82 2.67 0.49 -0.54
N MET A 83 2.13 -0.54 0.11
CA MET A 83 1.88 -1.83 -0.53
C MET A 83 0.75 -1.73 -1.56
N GLU A 84 -0.34 -1.05 -1.24
CA GLU A 84 -1.45 -0.80 -2.18
C GLU A 84 -0.97 -0.09 -3.44
N SER A 85 -0.21 1.00 -3.29
CA SER A 85 0.36 1.73 -4.44
C SER A 85 1.28 0.86 -5.33
N LYS A 86 2.03 -0.07 -4.72
CA LYS A 86 2.86 -1.03 -5.46
C LYS A 86 2.00 -2.05 -6.21
N ILE A 87 0.92 -2.53 -5.60
CA ILE A 87 -0.02 -3.46 -6.24
C ILE A 87 -0.66 -2.78 -7.45
N ASP A 88 -1.19 -1.56 -7.32
CA ASP A 88 -1.74 -0.78 -8.44
C ASP A 88 -0.73 -0.61 -9.59
N THR A 89 0.55 -0.40 -9.25
CA THR A 89 1.61 -0.26 -10.24
C THR A 89 1.89 -1.59 -10.95
N MET A 90 1.82 -2.70 -10.23
CA MET A 90 1.96 -4.04 -10.81
C MET A 90 0.79 -4.39 -11.72
N GLU A 91 -0.45 -4.10 -11.33
CA GLU A 91 -1.65 -4.31 -12.15
C GLU A 91 -1.54 -3.59 -13.50
N ARG A 92 -1.21 -2.28 -13.48
CA ARG A 92 -1.01 -1.52 -14.74
C ARG A 92 0.09 -2.11 -15.62
N LYS A 93 1.16 -2.65 -15.03
CA LYS A 93 2.23 -3.31 -15.79
C LYS A 93 1.76 -4.62 -16.42
N ILE A 94 0.93 -5.38 -15.72
CA ILE A 94 0.31 -6.61 -16.22
C ILE A 94 -0.61 -6.28 -17.40
N ASP A 95 -1.48 -5.27 -17.29
CA ASP A 95 -2.36 -4.85 -18.41
C ASP A 95 -1.55 -4.46 -19.66
N ILE A 96 -0.45 -3.73 -19.48
CA ILE A 96 0.46 -3.38 -20.59
C ILE A 96 1.16 -4.62 -21.16
N MET A 97 1.48 -5.61 -20.33
CA MET A 97 2.06 -6.86 -20.81
C MET A 97 1.04 -7.69 -21.60
N ASP A 98 -0.20 -7.80 -21.12
CA ASP A 98 -1.27 -8.55 -21.78
C ASP A 98 -1.55 -7.96 -23.16
N THR A 99 -1.72 -6.63 -23.27
CA THR A 99 -1.89 -5.96 -24.57
C THR A 99 -0.72 -6.19 -25.53
N LYS A 100 0.53 -6.23 -25.03
CA LYS A 100 1.71 -6.55 -25.85
C LYS A 100 1.71 -8.01 -26.30
N ILE A 101 1.31 -8.93 -25.43
CA ILE A 101 1.20 -10.37 -25.74
C ILE A 101 0.12 -10.60 -26.79
N ASP A 102 -1.02 -9.93 -26.69
CA ASP A 102 -2.08 -9.98 -27.71
C ASP A 102 -1.58 -9.47 -29.06
N HIS A 103 -0.90 -8.32 -29.08
CA HIS A 103 -0.28 -7.80 -30.31
C HIS A 103 0.77 -8.77 -30.89
N LEU A 104 1.61 -9.38 -30.05
CA LEU A 104 2.57 -10.38 -30.52
C LEU A 104 1.87 -11.61 -31.10
N SER A 105 0.79 -12.06 -30.46
CA SER A 105 -0.02 -13.19 -30.92
C SER A 105 -0.65 -12.91 -32.28
N HIS A 106 -1.29 -11.74 -32.44
CA HIS A 106 -1.82 -11.29 -33.73
C HIS A 106 -0.75 -11.23 -34.82
N ARG A 107 0.43 -10.69 -34.50
CA ARG A 107 1.55 -10.62 -35.45
C ARG A 107 2.07 -12.00 -35.85
N MET A 108 2.14 -12.93 -34.91
CA MET A 108 2.58 -14.30 -35.17
C MET A 108 1.61 -15.00 -36.11
N THR A 109 0.31 -14.98 -35.81
CA THR A 109 -0.73 -15.55 -36.67
C THR A 109 -0.73 -14.92 -38.07
N ALA A 110 -0.63 -13.59 -38.16
CA ALA A 110 -0.57 -12.90 -39.45
C ALA A 110 0.68 -13.28 -40.24
N THR A 111 1.84 -13.41 -39.59
CA THR A 111 3.11 -13.81 -40.24
C THR A 111 3.00 -15.22 -40.83
N GLU A 112 2.48 -16.17 -40.04
CA GLU A 112 2.28 -17.54 -40.47
C GLU A 112 1.32 -17.61 -41.67
N ARG A 113 0.12 -17.03 -41.54
CA ARG A 113 -0.89 -17.04 -42.60
C ARG A 113 -0.42 -16.32 -43.87
N ASN A 114 0.25 -15.17 -43.73
CA ASN A 114 0.81 -14.46 -44.87
C ASN A 114 1.92 -15.24 -45.56
N GLY A 115 2.70 -16.03 -44.81
CA GLY A 115 3.69 -16.95 -45.37
C GLY A 115 3.04 -17.94 -46.32
N PHE A 116 1.96 -18.60 -45.87
CA PHE A 116 1.18 -19.53 -46.70
C PHE A 116 0.53 -18.82 -47.90
N ALA A 117 -0.16 -17.70 -47.67
CA ALA A 117 -0.82 -16.95 -48.74
C ALA A 117 0.15 -16.47 -49.82
N ARG A 118 1.33 -15.95 -49.44
CA ARG A 118 2.37 -15.54 -50.41
C ARG A 118 2.91 -16.72 -51.21
N MET A 119 3.09 -17.88 -50.58
CA MET A 119 3.53 -19.10 -51.25
C MET A 119 2.53 -19.51 -52.32
N GLU A 120 1.23 -19.56 -52.00
CA GLU A 120 0.18 -19.87 -52.96
C GLU A 120 0.09 -18.81 -54.07
N ASN A 121 0.02 -17.53 -53.71
CA ASN A 121 -0.07 -16.42 -54.67
C ASN A 121 1.11 -16.36 -55.64
N SER A 122 2.30 -16.82 -55.24
CA SER A 122 3.47 -16.88 -56.13
C SER A 122 3.35 -17.90 -57.27
N THR A 123 2.47 -18.89 -57.11
CA THR A 123 2.18 -19.89 -58.14
C THR A 123 1.13 -19.42 -59.15
N SER A 124 0.38 -18.35 -58.82
CA SER A 124 -0.64 -17.77 -59.69
C SER A 124 -0.01 -17.07 -60.90
N MET A 125 -0.18 -17.67 -62.08
CA MET A 125 0.43 -17.18 -63.33
C MET A 125 -0.53 -16.45 -64.27
N ARG A 126 -1.85 -16.59 -64.08
CA ARG A 126 -2.86 -15.99 -64.98
C ARG A 126 -3.54 -14.81 -64.30
N LEU A 127 -4.07 -13.89 -65.10
CA LEU A 127 -4.85 -12.74 -64.63
C LEU A 127 -6.09 -13.16 -63.83
N GLU A 128 -6.74 -14.24 -64.25
CA GLU A 128 -7.94 -14.80 -63.63
C GLU A 128 -7.63 -15.73 -62.45
N SER A 129 -6.35 -15.96 -62.12
CA SER A 129 -5.98 -16.80 -60.98
C SER A 129 -6.45 -16.17 -59.68
N THR A 130 -7.10 -16.97 -58.84
CA THR A 130 -7.54 -16.56 -57.51
C THR A 130 -6.34 -16.31 -56.61
N LEU A 131 -6.42 -15.23 -55.83
CA LEU A 131 -5.42 -14.88 -54.83
C LEU A 131 -5.99 -15.12 -53.43
N VAL A 132 -5.15 -15.65 -52.56
CA VAL A 132 -5.44 -15.75 -51.14
C VAL A 132 -5.18 -14.40 -50.48
N PRO A 133 -6.13 -13.89 -49.67
CA PRO A 133 -5.98 -12.61 -49.00
C PRO A 133 -4.88 -12.65 -47.94
N LEU A 134 -4.34 -11.48 -47.63
CA LEU A 134 -3.34 -11.30 -46.58
C LEU A 134 -4.00 -10.84 -45.28
N TYR A 135 -3.32 -11.10 -44.17
CA TYR A 135 -3.73 -10.79 -42.80
C TYR A 135 -2.90 -9.63 -42.24
N GLY A 136 -3.56 -8.71 -41.55
CA GLY A 136 -2.94 -7.52 -40.96
C GLY A 136 -2.20 -7.85 -39.66
N PHE A 137 -1.08 -7.19 -39.42
CA PHE A 137 -0.25 -7.45 -38.24
C PHE A 137 -0.85 -6.92 -36.92
N GLU A 138 -1.77 -5.95 -36.98
CA GLU A 138 -2.36 -5.34 -35.78
C GLU A 138 -3.50 -6.18 -35.20
N SER A 139 -4.35 -6.76 -36.05
CA SER A 139 -5.55 -7.49 -35.66
C SER A 139 -5.44 -9.01 -35.86
N GLY A 140 -4.46 -9.50 -36.63
CA GLY A 140 -4.39 -10.91 -37.02
C GLY A 140 -5.52 -11.37 -37.93
N MET A 141 -6.38 -10.44 -38.38
CA MET A 141 -7.53 -10.68 -39.25
C MET A 141 -7.19 -10.37 -40.71
N GLU A 142 -8.04 -10.84 -41.61
CA GLU A 142 -7.92 -10.56 -43.04
C GLU A 142 -7.95 -9.05 -43.31
N ILE A 143 -7.07 -8.57 -44.19
CA ILE A 143 -7.01 -7.17 -44.57
C ILE A 143 -8.22 -6.83 -45.45
N PRO A 144 -9.05 -5.85 -45.05
CA PRO A 144 -10.22 -5.46 -45.84
C PRO A 144 -9.84 -4.91 -47.21
N GLY A 145 -10.50 -5.44 -48.25
CA GLY A 145 -10.25 -5.06 -49.65
C GLY A 145 -9.01 -5.70 -50.25
N CYS A 146 -8.59 -6.87 -49.75
CA CYS A 146 -7.64 -7.71 -50.45
C CYS A 146 -8.22 -8.13 -51.82
N PRO A 147 -7.44 -8.04 -52.91
CA PRO A 147 -7.89 -8.47 -54.22
C PRO A 147 -8.06 -10.00 -54.25
N GLY A 148 -9.16 -10.47 -54.84
CA GLY A 148 -9.44 -11.89 -55.01
C GLY A 148 -8.77 -12.50 -56.24
N THR A 149 -8.25 -11.68 -57.16
CA THR A 149 -7.59 -12.13 -58.39
C THR A 149 -6.36 -11.27 -58.74
N VAL A 150 -5.48 -11.82 -59.59
CA VAL A 150 -4.29 -11.10 -60.09
C VAL A 150 -4.67 -9.83 -60.88
N GLU A 151 -5.76 -9.88 -61.65
CA GLU A 151 -6.26 -8.70 -62.38
C GLU A 151 -6.75 -7.59 -61.44
N GLU A 152 -7.50 -7.95 -60.41
CA GLU A 152 -7.98 -6.99 -59.40
C GLU A 152 -6.82 -6.35 -58.64
N ALA A 153 -5.79 -7.14 -58.31
CA ALA A 153 -4.58 -6.65 -57.67
C ALA A 153 -3.85 -5.59 -58.50
N ASP A 154 -3.84 -5.74 -59.83
CA ASP A 154 -3.18 -4.79 -60.75
C ASP A 154 -3.97 -3.48 -60.86
N ARG A 155 -5.30 -3.57 -60.86
CA ARG A 155 -6.22 -2.43 -61.02
C ARG A 155 -6.55 -1.71 -59.72
N LEU A 156 -6.13 -2.24 -58.58
CA LEU A 156 -6.46 -1.70 -57.26
C LEU A 156 -6.07 -0.21 -57.15
N PRO A 157 -6.91 0.66 -56.56
CA PRO A 157 -6.58 2.07 -56.35
C PRO A 157 -5.34 2.23 -55.45
N ILE A 158 -4.52 3.26 -55.71
CA ILE A 158 -3.27 3.46 -54.97
C ILE A 158 -3.49 3.70 -53.47
N HIS A 159 -4.61 4.34 -53.11
CA HIS A 159 -5.00 4.54 -51.71
C HIS A 159 -5.21 3.20 -50.99
N ASP A 160 -5.84 2.22 -51.64
CA ASP A 160 -6.08 0.91 -51.06
C ASP A 160 -4.79 0.09 -51.00
N VAL A 161 -3.94 0.20 -52.02
CA VAL A 161 -2.57 -0.34 -51.99
C VAL A 161 -1.80 0.20 -50.77
N ASP A 162 -1.83 1.52 -50.54
CA ASP A 162 -1.16 2.13 -49.39
C ASP A 162 -1.76 1.69 -48.05
N ARG A 163 -3.09 1.48 -47.99
CA ARG A 163 -3.77 0.96 -46.80
C ARG A 163 -3.29 -0.45 -46.48
N ILE A 164 -3.26 -1.34 -47.48
CA ILE A 164 -2.81 -2.73 -47.32
C ILE A 164 -1.34 -2.78 -46.93
N LEU A 165 -0.47 -2.00 -47.61
CA LEU A 165 0.95 -1.91 -47.27
C LEU A 165 1.18 -1.45 -45.82
N ARG A 166 0.41 -0.46 -45.33
CA ARG A 166 0.47 0.00 -43.93
C ARG A 166 0.12 -1.11 -42.95
N GLN A 167 -0.97 -1.85 -43.18
CA GLN A 167 -1.37 -2.97 -42.31
C GLN A 167 -0.36 -4.14 -42.33
N LEU A 168 0.43 -4.25 -43.41
CA LEU A 168 1.54 -5.19 -43.56
C LEU A 168 2.89 -4.62 -43.12
N ASN A 169 2.91 -3.50 -42.38
CA ASN A 169 4.15 -2.83 -41.94
C ASN A 169 5.17 -2.61 -43.06
N SER A 170 4.69 -2.42 -44.30
CA SER A 170 5.50 -2.19 -45.49
C SER A 170 5.54 -0.69 -45.82
N PRO A 171 6.69 -0.11 -46.18
CA PRO A 171 6.76 1.33 -46.39
C PRO A 171 5.99 1.75 -47.64
N THR A 172 5.21 2.83 -47.55
CA THR A 172 4.40 3.44 -48.62
C THR A 172 5.08 4.65 -49.26
N THR A 173 6.40 4.71 -49.23
CA THR A 173 7.19 5.81 -49.82
C THR A 173 7.52 5.54 -51.29
N GLY A 174 7.75 6.61 -52.05
CA GLY A 174 8.14 6.56 -53.45
C GLY A 174 7.01 6.86 -54.44
N SER A 175 7.31 6.69 -55.72
CA SER A 175 6.38 6.86 -56.84
C SER A 175 5.23 5.85 -56.78
N VAL A 176 4.12 6.15 -57.48
CA VAL A 176 2.96 5.23 -57.59
C VAL A 176 3.39 3.86 -58.14
N ALA A 177 4.29 3.85 -59.12
CA ALA A 177 4.80 2.60 -59.71
C ALA A 177 5.61 1.78 -58.71
N GLU A 178 6.50 2.40 -57.92
CA GLU A 178 7.29 1.70 -56.90
C GLU A 178 6.42 1.10 -55.79
N ARG A 179 5.38 1.83 -55.37
CA ARG A 179 4.44 1.36 -54.34
C ARG A 179 3.59 0.19 -54.85
N ARG A 180 3.09 0.27 -56.10
CA ARG A 180 2.39 -0.85 -56.75
C ARG A 180 3.27 -2.08 -56.89
N ARG A 181 4.51 -1.89 -57.37
CA ARG A 181 5.50 -2.97 -57.46
C ARG A 181 5.73 -3.64 -56.11
N ARG A 182 5.91 -2.84 -55.06
CA ARG A 182 6.09 -3.32 -53.69
C ARG A 182 4.88 -4.10 -53.20
N PHE A 183 3.68 -3.60 -53.45
CA PHE A 183 2.45 -4.31 -53.12
C PHE A 183 2.37 -5.68 -53.78
N LEU A 184 2.62 -5.78 -55.08
CA LEU A 184 2.63 -7.06 -55.79
C LEU A 184 3.67 -8.03 -55.22
N LEU A 185 4.87 -7.55 -54.90
CA LEU A 185 5.92 -8.34 -54.23
C LEU A 185 5.46 -8.83 -52.85
N THR A 186 4.90 -7.95 -52.02
CA THR A 186 4.39 -8.29 -50.69
C THR A 186 3.23 -9.28 -50.76
N PHE A 187 2.43 -9.24 -51.82
CA PHE A 187 1.33 -10.18 -52.08
C PHE A 187 1.79 -11.54 -52.62
N GLY A 188 3.07 -11.69 -53.00
CA GLY A 188 3.63 -12.90 -53.59
C GLY A 188 3.57 -12.95 -55.12
N VAL A 189 2.99 -11.94 -55.79
CA VAL A 189 2.84 -11.88 -57.26
C VAL A 189 4.13 -11.37 -57.91
N THR A 190 5.19 -12.16 -57.82
CA THR A 190 6.56 -11.75 -58.19
C THR A 190 6.77 -11.57 -59.70
N ARG A 191 6.12 -12.38 -60.54
CA ARG A 191 6.29 -12.34 -62.01
C ARG A 191 5.74 -11.07 -62.67
N ARG A 192 4.78 -10.38 -62.05
CA ARG A 192 4.26 -9.08 -62.52
C ARG A 192 5.00 -7.88 -61.95
N ALA A 193 5.82 -8.09 -60.93
CA ALA A 193 6.59 -7.03 -60.30
C ALA A 193 7.97 -6.81 -60.92
N LEU A 194 8.30 -7.54 -62.00
CA LEU A 194 9.54 -7.42 -62.77
C LEU A 194 9.34 -6.51 -63.99
#